data_AF-A0AA84ZJD2-F1
#
_entry.id   AF-A0AA84ZJD2-F1
#
_cell.length_a   1.000
_cell.length_b   1.000
_cell.length_c   1.000
_cell.angle_alpha   90.00
_cell.angle_beta   90.00
_cell.angle_gamma   90.00
#
_symmetry.space_group_name_H-M   'P 1'
#
loop_
_entity.id
_entity.type
_entity.pdbx_description
1 polymer ?
#
loop_
_entity_poly.entity_id
_entity_poly.type
_entity_poly.pdbx_seq_one_letter_code
_entity_poly.pdbx_strand_id
1 'polypeptide(L)'
;MKGRLGVVTFTFDHMFVPYKADSFFTAFFNSPSVQNALTIPHTKTIVKINSCLLLEDSDSYSILTEKEREEFLVRLFKHICIGGEICQQEDEIKPYIDTVRKIYRDLICVQKNPDSKAIEIVSHVYEVRVYDEQSNMVFPSNKEHLNTFAYAIVDPFKRNVIIFYHVFGCGEFS
;
A
#
# COMPACT_ATOMS: atom_id res chain seq x y z
N MET A 1 -14.63 -13.24 0.71
CA MET A 1 -13.39 -12.86 1.44
C MET A 1 -13.78 -11.98 2.64
N LYS A 2 -13.79 -12.54 3.85
CA LYS A 2 -14.12 -11.82 5.10
C LYS A 2 -12.86 -11.40 5.90
N GLY A 3 -11.82 -11.00 5.16
CA GLY A 3 -10.82 -9.99 5.55
C GLY A 3 -10.80 -9.04 4.36
N ARG A 4 -11.39 -7.85 4.49
CA ARG A 4 -11.65 -7.00 3.33
C ARG A 4 -10.35 -6.28 2.95
N LEU A 5 -9.86 -6.50 1.73
CA LEU A 5 -8.91 -5.59 1.10
C LEU A 5 -9.64 -4.26 0.89
N GLY A 6 -9.18 -3.22 1.58
CA GLY A 6 -9.70 -1.87 1.46
C GLY A 6 -8.88 -1.07 0.44
N VAL A 7 -9.58 -0.40 -0.48
CA VAL A 7 -8.98 0.55 -1.41
C VAL A 7 -9.77 1.85 -1.31
N VAL A 8 -9.08 2.95 -1.01
CA VAL A 8 -9.68 4.29 -1.00
C VAL A 8 -8.77 5.22 -1.79
N THR A 9 -9.36 6.06 -2.64
CA THR A 9 -8.60 7.02 -3.46
C THR A 9 -8.95 8.44 -3.04
N PHE A 10 -7.92 9.26 -2.87
CA PHE A 10 -8.02 10.68 -2.55
C PHE A 10 -7.30 11.48 -3.64
N THR A 11 -7.79 12.67 -3.95
CA THR A 11 -7.11 13.62 -4.84
C THR A 11 -6.48 14.73 -4.03
N PHE A 12 -5.40 15.32 -4.52
CA PHE A 12 -4.75 16.45 -3.88
C PHE A 12 -4.31 17.50 -4.91
N ASP A 13 -4.32 18.77 -4.52
CA ASP A 13 -4.08 19.87 -5.47
C ASP A 13 -2.59 20.23 -5.63
N HIS A 14 -1.79 19.99 -4.60
CA HIS A 14 -0.38 20.35 -4.54
C HIS A 14 0.52 19.36 -5.29
N MET A 15 1.68 19.79 -5.77
CA MET A 15 2.65 18.86 -6.34
C MET A 15 3.23 17.96 -5.24
N PHE A 16 3.20 16.65 -5.44
CA PHE A 16 3.86 15.72 -4.53
C PHE A 16 5.37 15.76 -4.73
N VAL A 17 6.09 15.80 -3.61
CA VAL A 17 7.54 15.93 -3.59
C VAL A 17 8.11 14.85 -2.67
N PRO A 18 8.80 13.82 -3.20
CA PRO A 18 9.20 12.65 -2.42
C PRO A 18 10.03 12.95 -1.17
N TYR A 19 10.92 13.95 -1.21
CA TYR A 19 11.74 14.33 -0.05
C TYR A 19 10.94 15.04 1.07
N LYS A 20 9.68 15.40 0.81
CA LYS A 20 8.72 15.96 1.79
C LYS A 20 7.59 14.97 2.09
N ALA A 21 7.77 13.67 1.82
CA ALA A 21 6.74 12.67 2.02
C ALA A 21 6.23 12.65 3.48
N ASP A 22 7.13 12.75 4.48
CA ASP A 22 6.73 12.77 5.89
C ASP A 22 5.76 13.91 6.22
N SER A 23 6.06 15.14 5.77
CA SER A 23 5.20 16.29 6.04
C SER A 23 3.90 16.24 5.25
N PHE A 24 3.96 15.75 4.00
CA PHE A 24 2.78 15.50 3.18
C PHE A 24 1.84 14.50 3.85
N PHE A 25 2.33 13.32 4.23
CA PHE A 25 1.49 12.29 4.85
C PHE A 25 1.00 12.72 6.23
N THR A 26 1.82 13.41 7.02
CA THR A 26 1.37 13.99 8.29
C THR A 26 0.19 14.95 8.07
N ALA A 27 0.26 15.84 7.08
CA ALA A 27 -0.87 16.73 6.76
C ALA A 27 -2.08 15.96 6.21
N PHE A 28 -1.84 14.97 5.34
CA PHE A 28 -2.87 14.16 4.70
C PHE A 28 -3.69 13.36 5.73
N PHE A 29 -3.05 12.61 6.63
CA PHE A 29 -3.75 11.80 7.65
C PHE A 29 -4.37 12.63 8.78
N ASN A 30 -3.98 13.89 8.94
CA ASN A 30 -4.65 14.85 9.83
C ASN A 30 -5.82 15.59 9.16
N SER A 31 -6.10 15.34 7.87
CA SER A 31 -7.28 15.89 7.19
C SER A 31 -8.55 15.20 7.69
N PRO A 32 -9.60 15.94 8.08
CA PRO A 32 -10.87 15.34 8.53
C PRO A 32 -11.50 14.40 7.49
N SER A 33 -11.37 14.70 6.20
CA SER A 33 -11.89 13.86 5.12
C SER A 33 -11.20 12.50 5.08
N VAL A 34 -9.89 12.46 5.30
CA VAL A 34 -9.11 11.22 5.33
C VAL A 34 -9.41 10.44 6.60
N GLN A 35 -9.47 11.13 7.75
CA GLN A 35 -9.80 10.49 9.03
C GLN A 35 -11.19 9.85 9.02
N ASN A 36 -12.18 10.55 8.47
CA ASN A 36 -13.53 10.02 8.28
C ASN A 36 -13.54 8.79 7.37
N ALA A 37 -12.89 8.87 6.20
CA ALA A 37 -12.90 7.79 5.23
C ALA A 37 -12.15 6.54 5.71
N LEU A 38 -11.13 6.69 6.54
CA LEU A 38 -10.34 5.59 7.10
C LEU A 38 -10.76 5.20 8.53
N THR A 39 -11.82 5.80 9.07
CA THR A 39 -12.27 5.59 10.47
C THR A 39 -11.16 5.82 11.50
N ILE A 40 -10.28 6.79 11.23
CA ILE A 40 -9.22 7.21 12.15
C ILE A 40 -9.84 8.23 13.14
N PRO A 41 -9.53 8.16 14.44
CA PRO A 41 -10.00 9.15 15.40
C PRO A 41 -9.62 10.58 14.97
N HIS A 42 -10.50 11.55 15.26
CA HIS A 42 -10.26 12.98 15.01
C HIS A 42 -9.27 13.59 15.99
N THR A 43 -8.08 13.03 16.07
CA THR A 43 -6.98 13.46 16.91
C THR A 43 -5.77 13.78 16.06
N LYS A 44 -4.80 14.46 16.66
CA LYS A 44 -3.50 14.64 16.01
C LYS A 44 -2.81 13.29 15.94
N THR A 45 -2.39 12.94 14.73
CA THR A 45 -1.74 11.66 14.46
C THR A 45 -0.27 11.83 14.15
N ILE A 46 0.52 10.84 14.56
CA ILE A 46 1.92 10.68 14.20
C ILE A 46 1.97 9.62 13.10
N VAL A 47 2.43 10.00 11.92
CA VAL A 47 2.52 9.10 10.77
C VAL A 47 3.96 8.63 10.63
N LYS A 48 4.15 7.30 10.55
CA LYS A 48 5.42 6.68 10.19
C LYS A 48 5.29 6.06 8.81
N ILE A 49 6.25 6.36 7.93
CA ILE A 49 6.27 5.86 6.56
C ILE A 49 7.57 5.09 6.30
N ASN A 50 7.47 4.00 5.52
CA ASN A 50 8.63 3.30 4.97
C ASN A 50 8.49 3.24 3.45
N SER A 51 9.47 3.76 2.71
CA SER A 51 9.50 3.67 1.25
C SER A 51 9.58 2.21 0.79
N CYS A 52 8.70 1.80 -0.12
CA CYS A 52 8.80 0.51 -0.79
C CYS A 52 9.49 0.69 -2.13
N LEU A 53 10.36 -0.26 -2.50
CA LEU A 53 11.02 -0.24 -3.80
C LEU A 53 10.04 -0.68 -4.89
N LEU A 54 10.17 -0.07 -6.06
CA LEU A 54 9.48 -0.47 -7.30
C LEU A 54 10.58 -0.68 -8.32
N LEU A 55 10.74 -1.92 -8.75
CA LEU A 55 11.73 -2.30 -9.76
C LEU A 55 11.01 -2.51 -11.10
N GLU A 56 11.69 -2.19 -12.18
CA GLU A 56 11.23 -2.54 -13.53
C GLU A 56 11.39 -4.05 -13.75
N ASP A 57 10.56 -4.62 -14.62
CA ASP A 57 10.61 -6.04 -14.99
C ASP A 57 12.04 -6.39 -15.45
N SER A 58 12.82 -7.03 -14.58
CA SER A 58 14.11 -7.61 -14.94
C SER A 58 13.93 -9.11 -15.17
N ASP A 59 14.34 -9.59 -16.35
CA ASP A 59 14.11 -10.97 -16.80
C ASP A 59 14.90 -12.04 -16.00
N SER A 60 15.63 -11.66 -14.95
CA SER A 60 16.55 -12.55 -14.22
C SER A 60 16.17 -12.66 -12.73
N TYR A 61 15.11 -13.40 -12.42
CA TYR A 61 14.71 -13.73 -11.04
C TYR A 61 15.57 -14.88 -10.45
N SER A 62 16.90 -14.74 -10.45
CA SER A 62 17.78 -15.70 -9.78
C SER A 62 18.11 -15.19 -8.38
N ILE A 63 17.33 -15.66 -7.39
CA ILE A 63 17.45 -15.38 -5.94
C ILE A 63 17.13 -13.92 -5.60
N LEU A 64 15.93 -13.69 -5.04
CA LEU A 64 15.54 -12.40 -4.45
C LEU A 64 16.57 -11.94 -3.42
N THR A 65 17.34 -10.91 -3.78
CA THR A 65 18.18 -10.14 -2.87
C THR A 65 17.34 -9.45 -1.80
N GLU A 66 17.93 -9.04 -0.68
CA GLU A 66 17.19 -8.34 0.39
C GLU A 66 16.47 -7.09 -0.12
N LYS A 67 17.05 -6.39 -1.10
CA LYS A 67 16.41 -5.23 -1.74
C LYS A 67 15.19 -5.62 -2.58
N GLU A 68 15.25 -6.72 -3.31
CA GLU A 68 14.09 -7.20 -4.09
C GLU A 68 12.99 -7.74 -3.17
N ARG A 69 13.30 -8.17 -1.94
CA ARG A 69 12.29 -8.52 -0.93
C ARG A 69 11.50 -7.31 -0.41
N GLU A 70 12.09 -6.12 -0.48
CA GLU A 70 11.43 -4.86 -0.13
C GLU A 70 10.55 -4.32 -1.28
N GLU A 71 10.57 -4.99 -2.44
CA GLU A 71 9.76 -4.64 -3.58
C GLU A 71 8.27 -4.78 -3.24
N PHE A 72 7.48 -3.78 -3.64
CA PHE A 72 6.04 -3.79 -3.41
C PHE A 72 5.36 -5.05 -4.00
N LEU A 73 5.80 -5.52 -5.17
CA LEU A 73 5.23 -6.72 -5.81
C LEU A 73 5.43 -7.98 -4.96
N VAL A 74 6.63 -8.17 -4.39
CA VAL A 74 6.94 -9.32 -3.53
C VAL A 74 6.17 -9.24 -2.22
N ARG A 75 6.06 -8.03 -1.64
CA ARG A 75 5.24 -7.79 -0.44
C ARG A 75 3.76 -8.08 -0.69
N LEU A 76 3.23 -7.61 -1.82
CA LEU A 76 1.85 -7.86 -2.24
C LEU A 76 1.61 -9.36 -2.43
N PHE A 77 2.53 -10.07 -3.10
CA PHE A 77 2.47 -11.51 -3.25
C PHE A 77 2.40 -12.22 -1.90
N LYS A 78 3.28 -11.85 -0.95
CA LYS A 78 3.24 -12.39 0.41
C LYS A 78 1.89 -12.17 1.09
N HIS A 79 1.33 -10.96 0.99
CA HIS A 79 0.03 -10.64 1.61
C HIS A 79 -1.13 -11.46 1.03
N ILE A 80 -1.12 -11.66 -0.28
CA ILE A 80 -2.11 -12.46 -0.99
C ILE A 80 -1.93 -13.96 -0.67
N CYS A 81 -0.71 -14.47 -0.54
CA CYS A 81 -0.47 -15.87 -0.16
C CYS A 81 -0.80 -16.17 1.32
N ILE A 82 -0.58 -15.24 2.25
CA ILE A 82 -0.99 -15.43 3.65
C ILE A 82 -2.51 -15.50 3.75
N GLY A 83 -3.21 -14.68 2.96
CA GLY A 83 -4.66 -14.69 2.90
C GLY A 83 -5.35 -14.14 4.16
N GLY A 84 -6.67 -14.32 4.21
CA GLY A 84 -7.49 -13.87 5.33
C GLY A 84 -7.67 -14.93 6.42
N GLU A 85 -8.57 -14.66 7.36
CA GLU A 85 -8.94 -15.59 8.43
C GLU A 85 -9.64 -16.86 7.92
N ILE A 86 -10.16 -16.82 6.70
CA ILE A 86 -10.80 -17.97 6.04
C ILE A 86 -9.89 -18.44 4.90
N CYS A 87 -9.70 -19.77 4.86
CA CYS A 87 -8.79 -20.50 3.97
C CYS A 87 -8.67 -19.91 2.56
N GLN A 88 -7.43 -19.62 2.15
CA GLN A 88 -7.05 -19.42 0.76
C GLN A 88 -6.06 -20.52 0.39
N GLN A 89 -6.42 -21.79 0.55
CA GLN A 89 -5.58 -22.88 0.10
C GLN A 89 -5.84 -23.13 -1.37
N GLU A 90 -4.94 -22.62 -2.22
CA GLU A 90 -4.79 -23.07 -3.59
C GLU A 90 -3.53 -23.93 -3.65
N ASP A 91 -3.64 -25.15 -4.19
CA ASP A 91 -2.50 -26.04 -4.39
C ASP A 91 -1.59 -25.55 -5.53
N GLU A 92 -2.12 -24.69 -6.41
CA GLU A 92 -1.39 -24.07 -7.51
C GLU A 92 -0.96 -22.64 -7.19
N ILE A 93 0.26 -22.27 -7.55
CA ILE A 93 0.79 -20.90 -7.37
C ILE A 93 0.24 -19.90 -8.40
N LYS A 94 -0.18 -20.39 -9.58
CA LYS A 94 -0.59 -19.55 -10.72
C LYS A 94 -1.75 -18.59 -10.39
N PRO A 95 -2.83 -19.01 -9.72
CA PRO A 95 -3.93 -18.10 -9.34
C PRO A 95 -3.46 -16.91 -8.49
N TYR A 96 -2.50 -17.11 -7.58
CA TYR A 96 -1.94 -16.01 -6.80
C TYR A 96 -1.14 -15.04 -7.66
N ILE A 97 -0.29 -15.57 -8.54
CA ILE A 97 0.52 -14.74 -9.45
C ILE A 97 -0.38 -13.88 -10.33
N ASP A 98 -1.43 -14.48 -10.91
CA ASP A 98 -2.36 -13.75 -11.78
C ASP A 98 -3.16 -12.70 -11.02
N THR A 99 -3.58 -13.00 -9.79
CA THR A 99 -4.28 -12.05 -8.91
C THR A 99 -3.39 -10.89 -8.53
N VAL A 100 -2.16 -11.17 -8.08
CA VAL A 100 -1.17 -10.16 -7.70
C VAL A 100 -0.81 -9.28 -8.89
N ARG A 101 -0.62 -9.87 -10.08
CA ARG A 101 -0.35 -9.13 -11.31
C ARG A 101 -1.49 -8.19 -11.69
N LYS A 102 -2.75 -8.61 -11.51
CA LYS A 102 -3.92 -7.74 -11.74
C LYS A 102 -3.95 -6.57 -10.75
N ILE A 103 -3.84 -6.86 -9.45
CA ILE A 103 -3.83 -5.82 -8.41
C ILE A 103 -2.68 -4.83 -8.64
N TYR A 104 -1.48 -5.33 -8.96
CA TYR A 104 -0.32 -4.48 -9.22
C TYR A 104 -0.55 -3.53 -10.40
N ARG A 105 -1.11 -4.03 -11.51
CA ARG A 105 -1.43 -3.19 -12.69
C ARG A 105 -2.51 -2.16 -12.42
N ASP A 106 -3.43 -2.44 -11.51
CA ASP A 106 -4.51 -1.52 -11.15
C ASP A 106 -4.01 -0.43 -10.18
N LEU A 107 -3.04 -0.74 -9.31
CA LEU A 107 -2.50 0.19 -8.32
C LEU A 107 -1.36 1.06 -8.86
N ILE A 108 -0.46 0.49 -9.68
CA ILE A 108 0.77 1.15 -10.12
C ILE A 108 0.60 1.74 -11.51
N CYS A 109 1.00 3.00 -11.67
CA CYS A 109 0.97 3.69 -12.94
C CYS A 109 2.38 3.73 -13.58
N VAL A 110 2.44 3.26 -14.82
CA VAL A 110 3.63 3.30 -15.67
C VAL A 110 3.43 4.29 -16.79
N GLN A 111 4.49 5.00 -17.19
CA GLN A 111 4.47 5.91 -18.32
C GLN A 111 5.63 5.64 -19.26
N LYS A 112 5.41 5.89 -20.55
CA LYS A 112 6.49 5.92 -21.53
C LYS A 112 7.13 7.29 -21.47
N ASN A 113 8.40 7.31 -21.11
CA ASN A 113 9.18 8.54 -21.14
C ASN A 113 9.33 8.99 -22.61
N PRO A 114 8.91 10.21 -22.97
CA PRO A 114 8.93 10.69 -24.35
C PRO A 114 10.35 10.78 -24.93
N ASP A 115 11.37 10.96 -24.08
CA ASP A 115 12.76 11.13 -24.52
C ASP A 115 13.48 9.78 -24.63
N SER A 116 13.37 8.91 -23.62
CA SER A 116 14.09 7.63 -23.58
C SER A 116 13.34 6.48 -24.27
N LYS A 117 12.03 6.63 -24.53
CA LYS A 117 11.09 5.57 -24.95
C LYS A 117 11.01 4.38 -24.00
N ALA A 118 11.67 4.43 -22.84
CA ALA A 118 11.58 3.42 -21.80
C ALA A 118 10.25 3.56 -21.04
N ILE A 119 9.73 2.44 -20.52
CA ILE A 119 8.56 2.41 -19.66
C ILE A 119 9.07 2.57 -18.23
N GLU A 120 8.81 3.72 -17.62
CA GLU A 120 9.24 4.03 -16.26
C GLU A 120 8.04 3.99 -15.31
N ILE A 121 8.27 3.52 -14.09
CA ILE A 121 7.28 3.53 -13.01
C ILE A 121 7.24 4.93 -12.40
N VAL A 122 6.05 5.54 -12.40
CA VAL A 122 5.87 6.89 -11.84
C VAL A 122 5.44 6.84 -10.37
N SER A 123 4.57 5.90 -10.03
CA SER A 123 3.96 5.86 -8.71
C SER A 123 5.01 5.71 -7.61
N HIS A 124 4.79 6.35 -6.46
CA HIS A 124 5.60 6.16 -5.26
C HIS A 124 4.79 5.38 -4.22
N VAL A 125 5.36 4.31 -3.67
CA VAL A 125 4.66 3.46 -2.69
C VAL A 125 5.33 3.58 -1.32
N TYR A 126 4.50 3.81 -0.31
CA TYR A 126 4.93 3.91 1.09
C TYR A 126 4.09 2.96 1.94
N GLU A 127 4.72 2.13 2.76
CA GLU A 127 4.03 1.51 3.89
C GLU A 127 3.73 2.59 4.92
N VAL A 128 2.50 2.65 5.42
CA VAL A 128 2.07 3.68 6.35
C VAL A 128 1.55 3.07 7.64
N ARG A 129 1.98 3.63 8.77
CA ARG A 129 1.43 3.36 10.10
C ARG A 129 1.09 4.67 10.77
N VAL A 130 -0.12 4.75 11.33
CA VAL A 130 -0.63 5.95 11.98
C VAL A 130 -0.80 5.66 13.46
N TYR A 131 -0.26 6.55 14.29
CA TYR A 131 -0.31 6.47 15.74
C TYR A 131 -1.05 7.67 16.32
N ASP A 132 -1.71 7.48 17.45
CA ASP A 132 -2.24 8.58 18.26
C ASP A 132 -1.13 9.29 19.06
N GLU A 133 -1.50 10.33 19.82
CA GLU A 133 -0.58 11.05 20.71
C GLU A 133 -0.05 10.18 21.87
N GLN A 134 -0.75 9.10 22.21
CA GLN A 134 -0.36 8.13 23.24
C GLN A 134 0.55 7.02 22.67
N SER A 135 0.95 7.12 21.40
CA SER A 135 1.75 6.13 20.67
C SER A 135 1.06 4.77 20.43
N ASN A 136 -0.27 4.70 20.51
CA ASN A 136 -1.03 3.53 20.08
C ASN A 136 -1.28 3.57 18.57
N MET A 137 -1.16 2.43 17.90
CA MET A 137 -1.45 2.32 16.47
C MET A 137 -2.97 2.41 16.24
N VAL A 138 -3.39 3.45 15.50
CA VAL A 138 -4.81 3.69 15.15
C VAL A 138 -5.15 3.20 13.76
N PHE A 139 -4.16 3.13 12.85
CA PHE A 139 -4.35 2.62 11.50
C PHE A 139 -3.07 1.90 11.01
N PRO A 140 -3.17 0.73 10.35
CA PRO A 140 -4.40 0.03 9.92
C PRO A 140 -5.24 -0.63 11.04
N SER A 141 -4.65 -0.99 12.18
CA SER A 141 -5.36 -1.57 13.32
C SER A 141 -4.53 -1.47 14.59
N ASN A 142 -5.14 -1.67 15.76
CA ASN A 142 -4.42 -1.81 17.03
C ASN A 142 -3.90 -3.24 17.27
N LYS A 143 -4.31 -4.22 16.45
CA LYS A 143 -3.84 -5.60 16.54
C LYS A 143 -2.71 -5.84 15.53
N GLU A 144 -1.55 -6.25 16.03
CA GLU A 144 -0.45 -6.66 15.16
C GLU A 144 -0.71 -8.03 14.54
N HIS A 145 -0.58 -8.11 13.22
CA HIS A 145 -0.64 -9.36 12.47
C HIS A 145 0.19 -9.23 11.19
N LEU A 146 0.79 -10.33 10.72
CA LEU A 146 1.63 -10.34 9.52
C LEU A 146 0.89 -9.90 8.25
N ASN A 147 -0.43 -10.08 8.23
CA ASN A 147 -1.30 -9.64 7.14
C ASN A 147 -2.14 -8.40 7.48
N THR A 148 -1.80 -7.64 8.52
CA THR A 148 -2.40 -6.32 8.75
C THR A 148 -1.42 -5.27 8.21
N PHE A 149 -1.81 -4.55 7.16
CA PHE A 149 -0.93 -3.63 6.45
C PHE A 149 -1.70 -2.44 5.87
N ALA A 150 -0.98 -1.36 5.59
CA ALA A 150 -1.48 -0.24 4.80
C ALA A 150 -0.36 0.32 3.93
N TYR A 151 -0.68 0.56 2.66
CA TYR A 151 0.18 1.16 1.66
C TYR A 151 -0.49 2.41 1.10
N ALA A 152 0.26 3.50 1.05
CA ALA A 152 -0.10 4.70 0.32
C ALA A 152 0.66 4.73 -1.00
N ILE A 153 -0.09 4.63 -2.11
CA ILE A 153 0.44 4.75 -3.47
C ILE A 153 0.12 6.16 -3.97
N VAL A 154 1.15 6.95 -4.22
CA VAL A 154 1.02 8.32 -4.71
C VAL A 154 1.31 8.34 -6.20
N ASP A 155 0.36 8.82 -6.99
CA ASP A 155 0.59 9.16 -8.39
C ASP A 155 0.74 10.70 -8.52
N PRO A 156 1.96 11.21 -8.73
CA PRO A 156 2.18 12.65 -8.84
C PRO A 156 1.57 13.26 -10.12
N PHE A 157 1.37 12.48 -11.20
CA PHE A 157 0.77 12.97 -12.44
C PHE A 157 -0.75 13.01 -12.38
N LYS A 158 -1.39 11.94 -11.87
CA LYS A 158 -2.84 11.93 -11.64
C LYS A 158 -3.25 12.72 -10.40
N ARG A 159 -2.28 13.13 -9.58
CA ARG A 159 -2.47 13.86 -8.32
C ARG A 159 -3.45 13.17 -7.38
N ASN A 160 -3.27 11.86 -7.25
CA ASN A 160 -4.08 11.05 -6.36
C ASN A 160 -3.22 10.18 -5.44
N VAL A 161 -3.77 9.88 -4.27
CA VAL A 161 -3.23 8.93 -3.30
C VAL A 161 -4.23 7.79 -3.19
N ILE A 162 -3.78 6.58 -3.48
CA ILE A 162 -4.53 5.35 -3.25
C ILE A 162 -4.04 4.76 -1.94
N ILE A 163 -4.94 4.57 -0.98
CA ILE A 163 -4.70 3.85 0.26
C ILE A 163 -5.18 2.42 0.07
N PHE A 164 -4.23 1.49 -0.01
CA PHE A 164 -4.46 0.05 -0.11
C PHE A 164 -4.13 -0.60 1.24
N TYR A 165 -5.12 -1.15 1.92
CA TYR A 165 -4.93 -1.67 3.28
C TYR A 165 -5.73 -2.95 3.54
N HIS A 166 -5.31 -3.68 4.56
CA HIS A 166 -5.99 -4.87 5.04
C HIS A 166 -5.85 -4.96 6.56
N VAL A 167 -6.92 -5.38 7.22
CA VAL A 167 -6.93 -5.68 8.64
C VAL A 167 -7.34 -7.14 8.84
N PHE A 168 -6.44 -7.91 9.43
CA PHE A 168 -6.71 -9.31 9.73
C PHE A 168 -7.68 -9.44 10.93
N GLY A 169 -8.62 -10.39 10.86
CA GLY A 169 -9.54 -10.67 11.96
C GLY A 169 -10.73 -9.70 12.09
N CYS A 170 -11.03 -8.93 11.04
CA CYS A 170 -12.22 -8.04 10.99
C CYS A 170 -13.49 -8.74 10.48
N GLY A 171 -13.51 -10.07 10.39
CA GLY A 171 -14.70 -10.83 10.03
C GLY A 171 -15.67 -10.93 11.21
N GLU A 172 -16.77 -10.18 11.20
CA GLU A 172 -17.88 -10.48 12.11
C GLU A 172 -18.57 -11.78 11.62
N PHE A 173 -18.48 -12.82 12.45
CA PHE A 173 -19.27 -14.05 12.31
C PHE A 173 -20.58 -13.84 13.07
N SER A 174 -21.57 -13.25 12.39
CA SER A 174 -22.98 -13.38 12.76
C SER A 174 -23.69 -14.33 11.80
#